data_AF-A0A971XXI9-F1
#
_entry.id   AF-A0A971XXI9-F1
#
_cell.length_a   1.000
_cell.length_b   1.000
_cell.length_c   1.000
_cell.angle_alpha   90.00
_cell.angle_beta   90.00
_cell.angle_gamma   90.00
#
_symmetry.space_group_name_H-M   'P 1'
#
loop_
_entity.id
_entity.type
_entity.pdbx_description
1 polymer ?
#
loop_
_entity_poly.entity_id
_entity_poly.type
_entity_poly.pdbx_seq_one_letter_code
_entity_poly.pdbx_strand_id
1 'polypeptide(L)'
;MLITMIKHEFKNLLRERMTLLMLLYPLAIGIIGRILLDRGIIGGNTVGIAAMLFALFCGFAYGAMGGFSLLDDRDDQVLDSIQISPISVHWYIWFKISFAFVLAVIAGFFIIWFSGALEIGSGDTLLLATLSALQVPIIAFFFN
;
A
#
# COMPACT_ATOMS: atom_id res chain seq x y z
N MET A 1 11.21 11.81 17.37
CA MET A 1 11.79 11.58 16.02
C MET A 1 10.87 10.72 15.17
N LEU A 2 10.55 9.47 15.55
CA LEU A 2 9.59 8.61 14.83
C LEU A 2 8.23 9.27 14.54
N ILE A 3 7.56 9.83 15.57
CA ILE A 3 6.28 10.54 15.39
C ILE A 3 6.39 11.73 14.42
N THR A 4 7.51 12.44 14.46
CA THR A 4 7.79 13.56 13.55
C THR A 4 7.92 13.08 12.11
N MET A 5 8.58 11.95 11.89
CA MET A 5 8.75 11.34 10.56
C MET A 5 7.43 10.79 10.03
N ILE A 6 6.64 10.11 10.87
CA ILE A 6 5.29 9.67 10.48
C ILE A 6 4.40 10.86 10.10
N LYS A 7 4.42 11.93 10.90
CA LYS A 7 3.65 13.16 10.60
C LYS A 7 4.12 13.82 9.31
N HIS A 8 5.42 13.78 9.03
CA HIS A 8 5.99 14.30 7.79
C HIS A 8 5.52 13.48 6.58
N GLU A 9 5.66 12.15 6.63
CA GLU A 9 5.20 11.26 5.55
C GLU A 9 3.71 11.41 5.29
N PHE A 10 2.88 11.44 6.34
CA PHE A 10 1.44 11.62 6.19
C PHE A 10 1.08 12.97 5.56
N LYS A 11 1.85 14.02 5.89
CA LYS A 11 1.68 15.35 5.29
C LYS A 11 2.11 15.36 3.82
N ASN A 12 3.22 14.71 3.47
CA ASN A 12 3.67 14.59 2.08
C ASN A 12 2.67 13.81 1.23
N LEU A 13 2.18 12.68 1.74
CA LEU A 13 1.11 11.89 1.15
C LEU A 13 -0.11 12.70 0.75
N LEU A 14 -0.57 13.57 1.65
CA LEU A 14 -1.76 14.39 1.42
C LEU A 14 -1.47 15.66 0.60
N ARG A 15 -0.22 16.12 0.58
CA ARG A 15 0.20 17.31 -0.15
C ARG A 15 0.35 17.04 -1.64
N GLU A 16 0.80 15.84 -2.00
CA GLU A 16 1.08 15.48 -3.38
C GLU A 16 -0.09 14.75 -4.03
N ARG A 17 -0.60 15.35 -5.11
CA ARG A 17 -1.78 14.86 -5.82
C ARG A 17 -1.58 13.44 -6.37
N MET A 18 -0.37 13.11 -6.80
CA MET A 18 -0.04 11.79 -7.35
C MET A 18 -0.07 10.72 -6.26
N THR A 19 0.58 10.99 -5.12
CA THR A 19 0.64 10.08 -3.97
C THR A 19 -0.74 9.88 -3.34
N LEU A 20 -1.55 10.94 -3.26
CA LEU A 20 -2.94 10.86 -2.82
C LEU A 20 -3.80 10.00 -3.76
N LEU A 21 -3.60 10.12 -5.08
CA LEU A 21 -4.28 9.27 -6.05
C LEU A 21 -3.88 7.79 -5.86
N MET A 22 -2.59 7.50 -5.70
CA MET A 22 -2.10 6.15 -5.43
C MET A 22 -2.64 5.56 -4.12
N LEU A 23 -2.80 6.39 -3.09
CA LEU A 23 -3.41 6.00 -1.82
C LEU A 23 -4.90 5.62 -1.97
N LEU A 24 -5.66 6.38 -2.75
CA LEU A 24 -7.10 6.18 -2.92
C LEU A 24 -7.45 5.11 -3.96
N TYR A 25 -6.56 4.86 -4.92
CA TYR A 25 -6.85 4.00 -6.07
C TYR A 25 -7.19 2.55 -5.69
N PRO A 26 -6.48 1.88 -4.75
CA PRO A 26 -6.87 0.54 -4.29
C PRO A 26 -8.25 0.52 -3.62
N LEU A 27 -8.60 1.57 -2.86
CA LEU A 27 -9.92 1.67 -2.23
C LEU A 27 -11.04 1.80 -3.28
N ALA A 28 -10.80 2.57 -4.34
CA ALA A 28 -11.74 2.68 -5.46
C ALA A 28 -11.95 1.34 -6.16
N ILE A 29 -10.88 0.54 -6.33
CA ILE A 29 -10.98 -0.82 -6.88
C ILE A 29 -11.84 -1.72 -5.99
N GLY A 30 -11.71 -1.62 -4.66
CA GLY A 30 -12.57 -2.38 -3.74
C GLY A 30 -14.05 -2.06 -3.90
N ILE A 31 -14.40 -0.79 -4.11
CA ILE A 31 -15.78 -0.35 -4.37
C ILE A 31 -16.29 -0.91 -5.70
N ILE A 32 -15.48 -0.82 -6.76
CA ILE A 32 -15.83 -1.37 -8.07
C ILE A 32 -16.02 -2.89 -7.97
N GLY A 33 -15.14 -3.58 -7.23
CA GLY A 33 -15.24 -5.01 -6.95
C GLY A 33 -16.58 -5.38 -6.32
N ARG A 34 -17.03 -4.63 -5.31
CA ARG A 34 -18.36 -4.84 -4.71
C ARG A 34 -19.51 -4.65 -5.70
N ILE A 35 -19.47 -3.59 -6.51
CA ILE A 35 -20.51 -3.34 -7.51
C ILE A 35 -20.57 -4.49 -8.54
N LEU A 36 -19.43 -5.05 -8.94
CA LEU A 36 -19.37 -6.17 -9.87
C LEU A 36 -19.92 -7.47 -9.26
N LEU A 37 -19.72 -7.68 -7.96
CA LEU A 37 -20.30 -8.80 -7.21
C LEU A 37 -21.81 -8.66 -7.08
N ASP A 38 -22.31 -7.48 -6.68
CA ASP A 38 -23.74 -7.22 -6.52
C ASP A 38 -24.51 -7.36 -7.85
N ARG A 39 -23.86 -7.07 -8.98
CA ARG A 39 -24.43 -7.26 -10.33
C ARG A 39 -24.35 -8.69 -10.84
N GLY A 40 -23.74 -9.62 -10.10
CA GLY A 40 -23.58 -11.02 -10.50
C GLY A 40 -22.67 -11.23 -11.72
N ILE A 41 -21.85 -10.23 -12.08
CA ILE A 41 -20.86 -10.33 -13.17
C ILE A 41 -19.72 -11.25 -12.74
N ILE A 42 -19.35 -11.17 -11.46
CA ILE A 42 -18.37 -12.05 -10.82
C ILE A 42 -19.16 -13.00 -9.93
N GLY A 43 -19.21 -14.29 -10.30
CA GLY A 43 -20.00 -15.30 -9.60
C GLY A 43 -19.25 -16.64 -9.47
N GLY A 44 -19.63 -17.43 -8.46
CA GLY A 44 -19.03 -18.73 -8.16
C GLY A 44 -17.53 -18.63 -7.84
N ASN A 45 -16.71 -19.50 -8.43
CA ASN A 45 -15.26 -19.54 -8.18
C ASN A 45 -14.50 -18.27 -8.61
N THR A 46 -15.09 -17.41 -9.45
CA THR A 46 -14.41 -16.17 -9.90
C THR A 46 -14.32 -15.12 -8.81
N VAL A 47 -15.18 -15.18 -7.78
CA VAL A 47 -15.21 -14.24 -6.65
C VAL A 47 -13.92 -14.32 -5.84
N GLY A 48 -13.49 -15.52 -5.49
CA GLY A 48 -12.25 -15.72 -4.73
C GLY A 48 -11.02 -15.26 -5.50
N ILE A 49 -10.97 -15.52 -6.81
CA ILE A 49 -9.87 -15.07 -7.68
C ILE A 49 -9.85 -13.54 -7.77
N ALA A 50 -11.01 -12.89 -7.94
CA ALA A 50 -11.11 -11.44 -7.98
C ALA A 50 -10.64 -10.81 -6.66
N ALA A 51 -11.08 -11.36 -5.51
CA ALA A 51 -10.66 -10.90 -4.19
C ALA A 51 -9.15 -11.01 -3.99
N MET A 52 -8.54 -12.14 -4.39
CA MET A 52 -7.09 -12.33 -4.35
C MET A 52 -6.35 -11.33 -5.24
N LEU A 53 -6.82 -11.12 -6.47
CA LEU A 53 -6.22 -10.15 -7.39
C LEU A 53 -6.29 -8.72 -6.84
N PHE A 54 -7.43 -8.32 -6.26
CA PHE A 54 -7.56 -6.99 -5.65
C PHE A 54 -6.63 -6.82 -4.44
N ALA A 55 -6.51 -7.85 -3.59
CA ALA A 55 -5.59 -7.83 -2.46
C ALA A 55 -4.11 -7.73 -2.90
N LEU A 56 -3.70 -8.53 -3.92
CA LEU A 56 -2.37 -8.41 -4.50
C LEU A 56 -2.15 -7.04 -5.15
N PHE A 57 -3.19 -6.46 -5.77
CA PHE A 57 -3.07 -5.14 -6.37
C PHE A 57 -2.79 -4.04 -5.33
N CYS A 58 -3.31 -4.17 -4.09
CA CYS A 58 -2.92 -3.28 -2.99
C CYS A 58 -1.41 -3.33 -2.74
N GLY A 59 -0.84 -4.52 -2.53
CA GLY A 59 0.59 -4.67 -2.28
C GLY A 59 1.44 -4.08 -3.41
N PHE A 60 0.98 -4.23 -4.66
CA PHE A 60 1.64 -3.62 -5.82
C PHE A 60 1.55 -2.09 -5.82
N ALA A 61 0.35 -1.54 -5.65
CA ALA A 61 0.13 -0.09 -5.69
C ALA A 61 0.91 0.65 -4.59
N TYR A 62 0.88 0.15 -3.35
CA TYR A 62 1.62 0.76 -2.25
C TYR A 62 3.13 0.49 -2.34
N GLY A 63 3.55 -0.65 -2.90
CA GLY A 63 4.94 -0.89 -3.25
C GLY A 63 5.47 0.14 -4.26
N ALA A 64 4.71 0.37 -5.33
CA ALA A 64 5.05 1.38 -6.34
C ALA A 64 5.05 2.79 -5.75
N MET A 65 4.08 3.13 -4.91
CA MET A 65 4.04 4.41 -4.18
C MET A 65 5.29 4.60 -3.29
N GLY A 66 5.70 3.57 -2.56
CA GLY A 66 6.91 3.60 -1.75
C GLY A 66 8.18 3.75 -2.60
N GLY A 67 8.24 3.07 -3.75
CA GLY A 67 9.35 3.17 -4.70
C GLY A 67 9.47 4.55 -5.33
N PHE A 68 8.37 5.11 -5.86
CA PHE A 68 8.37 6.47 -6.41
C PHE A 68 8.71 7.52 -5.35
N SER A 69 8.21 7.35 -4.12
CA SER A 69 8.56 8.28 -3.04
C SER A 69 10.04 8.22 -2.65
N LEU A 70 10.70 7.06 -2.80
CA LEU A 70 12.15 6.94 -2.61
C LEU A 70 12.93 7.52 -3.80
N LEU A 71 12.40 7.37 -5.02
CA LEU A 71 12.96 7.95 -6.23
C LEU A 71 12.93 9.48 -6.17
N ASP A 72 11.81 10.06 -5.76
CA ASP A 72 11.67 11.52 -5.59
C ASP A 72 12.65 12.05 -4.53
N ASP A 73 12.81 11.37 -3.39
CA ASP A 73 13.80 11.77 -2.37
C ASP A 73 15.24 11.71 -2.89
N ARG A 74 15.53 10.77 -3.79
CA ARG A 74 16.85 10.64 -4.41
C ARG A 74 17.09 11.80 -5.38
N ASP A 75 16.10 12.12 -6.20
CA ASP A 75 16.17 13.19 -7.20
C ASP A 75 16.26 14.58 -6.53
N ASP A 76 15.58 14.77 -5.39
CA ASP A 76 15.63 15.98 -4.57
C ASP A 76 16.85 16.06 -3.62
N GLN A 77 17.80 15.12 -3.72
CA GLN A 77 19.00 15.05 -2.86
C GLN A 77 18.69 14.97 -1.35
N VAL A 78 17.47 14.54 -0.99
CA VAL A 78 17.06 14.37 0.42
C VAL A 78 17.94 13.32 1.09
N LEU A 79 18.33 12.26 0.36
CA LEU A 79 19.23 11.22 0.88
C LEU A 79 20.60 11.77 1.30
N ASP A 80 21.13 12.77 0.59
CA ASP A 80 22.40 13.42 0.94
C ASP A 80 22.24 14.31 2.17
N SER A 81 21.11 15.02 2.28
CA SER A 81 20.79 15.80 3.47
C SER A 81 20.59 14.93 4.73
N ILE A 82 20.20 13.66 4.56
CA ILE A 82 20.06 12.71 5.67
C ILE A 82 21.43 12.23 6.16
N GLN A 83 22.47 12.21 5.31
CA GLN A 83 23.81 11.78 5.72
C GLN A 83 24.44 12.70 6.78
N ILE A 84 24.07 13.98 6.79
CA ILE A 84 24.49 14.96 7.81
C ILE A 84 23.57 14.97 9.05
N SER A 85 22.52 14.14 9.05
CA SER A 85 21.58 13.98 10.16
C SER A 85 22.02 12.85 11.10
N PRO A 86 21.51 12.78 12.34
CA PRO A 86 21.79 11.67 13.25
C PRO A 86 21.11 10.33 12.85
N ILE A 87 20.37 10.29 11.72
CA ILE A 87 19.65 9.11 11.24
C ILE A 87 20.42 8.49 10.08
N SER A 88 20.58 7.16 10.08
CA SER A 88 21.20 6.47 8.94
C SER A 88 20.26 6.40 7.73
N VAL A 89 20.82 6.55 6.54
CA VAL A 89 20.08 6.45 5.27
C VAL A 89 19.35 5.11 5.14
N HIS A 90 19.99 4.01 5.56
CA HIS A 90 19.34 2.69 5.55
C HIS A 90 18.09 2.62 6.42
N TRP A 91 18.11 3.25 7.60
CA TRP A 91 16.95 3.25 8.49
C TRP A 91 15.81 4.09 7.91
N TYR A 92 16.13 5.20 7.24
CA TYR A 92 15.15 6.01 6.53
C TYR A 92 14.44 5.25 5.40
N ILE A 93 15.21 4.54 4.56
CA ILE A 93 14.67 3.73 3.47
C ILE A 93 13.72 2.65 4.02
N TRP A 94 14.16 1.90 5.04
CA TRP A 94 13.31 0.89 5.67
C TRP A 94 12.09 1.46 6.35
N PHE A 95 12.17 2.67 6.91
CA PHE A 95 11.03 3.38 7.46
C PHE A 95 9.97 3.67 6.38
N LYS A 96 10.36 4.20 5.21
CA LYS A 96 9.44 4.44 4.09
C LYS A 96 8.79 3.15 3.58
N ILE A 97 9.58 2.10 3.40
CA ILE A 97 9.07 0.80 2.95
C ILE A 97 8.10 0.21 3.98
N SER A 98 8.44 0.28 5.28
CA SER A 98 7.56 -0.20 6.36
C SER A 98 6.26 0.60 6.42
N PHE A 99 6.33 1.90 6.16
CA PHE A 99 5.16 2.76 6.10
C PHE A 99 4.24 2.38 4.93
N ALA A 100 4.79 2.20 3.72
CA ALA A 100 4.06 1.70 2.56
C ALA A 100 3.45 0.30 2.81
N PHE A 101 4.19 -0.58 3.50
CA PHE A 101 3.72 -1.90 3.88
C PHE A 101 2.49 -1.84 4.79
N VAL A 102 2.53 -1.01 5.84
CA VAL A 102 1.38 -0.83 6.74
C VAL A 102 0.15 -0.31 6.00
N LEU A 103 0.33 0.64 5.08
CA LEU A 103 -0.77 1.12 4.24
C LEU A 103 -1.34 0.02 3.34
N ALA A 104 -0.49 -0.83 2.75
CA ALA A 104 -0.92 -1.97 1.96
C ALA A 104 -1.75 -2.97 2.76
N VAL A 105 -1.35 -3.27 4.00
CA VAL A 105 -2.10 -4.16 4.89
C VAL A 105 -3.47 -3.56 5.23
N ILE A 106 -3.52 -2.28 5.58
CA ILE A 106 -4.78 -1.59 5.91
C ILE A 106 -5.73 -1.59 4.70
N ALA A 107 -5.21 -1.27 3.51
CA ALA A 107 -6.00 -1.25 2.30
C ALA A 107 -6.47 -2.64 1.87
N GLY A 108 -5.59 -3.65 1.90
CA GLY A 108 -5.94 -5.03 1.58
C GLY A 108 -7.01 -5.58 2.53
N PHE A 109 -6.88 -5.30 3.82
CA PHE A 109 -7.89 -5.63 4.82
C PHE A 109 -9.22 -4.95 4.50
N PHE A 110 -9.19 -3.65 4.22
CA PHE A 110 -10.39 -2.89 3.86
C PHE A 110 -11.07 -3.45 2.61
N ILE A 111 -10.33 -3.79 1.55
CA ILE A 111 -10.93 -4.33 0.31
C ILE A 111 -11.63 -5.66 0.57
N ILE A 112 -10.99 -6.60 1.26
CA ILE A 112 -11.56 -7.92 1.49
C ILE A 112 -12.80 -7.80 2.38
N TRP A 113 -12.70 -7.02 3.46
CA TRP A 113 -13.81 -6.77 4.37
C TRP A 113 -14.96 -6.02 3.69
N PHE A 114 -14.66 -4.97 2.92
CA PHE A 114 -15.67 -4.13 2.27
C PHE A 114 -16.34 -4.84 1.09
N SER A 115 -15.58 -5.59 0.29
CA SER A 115 -16.14 -6.33 -0.86
C SER A 115 -17.07 -7.46 -0.42
N GLY A 116 -16.89 -8.01 0.78
CA GLY A 116 -17.64 -9.18 1.25
C GLY A 116 -17.40 -10.42 0.39
N ALA A 117 -16.34 -10.42 -0.43
CA ALA A 117 -16.08 -11.45 -1.42
C ALA A 117 -15.64 -12.79 -0.80
N LEU A 118 -15.06 -12.74 0.41
CA LEU A 118 -14.60 -13.91 1.15
C LEU A 118 -15.30 -13.93 2.50
N GLU A 119 -16.07 -14.99 2.78
CA GLU A 119 -16.66 -15.25 4.09
C GLU A 119 -15.62 -15.84 5.05
N ILE A 120 -14.63 -15.02 5.43
CA ILE A 120 -13.55 -15.41 6.33
C ILE A 120 -13.53 -14.55 7.59
N GLY A 121 -12.94 -15.07 8.66
CA GLY A 121 -12.79 -14.32 9.91
C GLY A 121 -11.94 -13.05 9.72
N SER A 122 -12.12 -12.07 10.60
CA SER A 122 -11.30 -10.85 10.60
C SER A 122 -9.82 -11.13 10.85
N GLY A 123 -9.51 -12.15 11.66
CA GLY A 123 -8.13 -12.63 11.86
C GLY A 123 -7.49 -13.16 10.58
N ASP A 124 -8.20 -14.01 9.85
CA ASP A 124 -7.72 -14.58 8.58
C ASP A 124 -7.61 -13.50 7.50
N THR A 125 -8.53 -12.54 7.49
CA THR A 125 -8.46 -11.37 6.60
C THR A 125 -7.18 -10.57 6.84
N LEU A 126 -6.81 -10.35 8.11
CA LEU A 126 -5.57 -9.64 8.45
C LEU A 126 -4.33 -10.43 8.02
N LEU A 127 -4.32 -11.75 8.22
CA LEU A 127 -3.23 -12.61 7.78
C LEU A 127 -3.08 -12.60 6.26
N LEU A 128 -4.19 -12.69 5.52
CA LEU A 128 -4.19 -12.63 4.07
C LEU A 128 -3.73 -11.27 3.55
N ALA A 129 -4.22 -10.17 4.15
CA ALA A 129 -3.77 -8.82 3.82
C ALA A 129 -2.26 -8.66 4.07
N THR A 130 -1.76 -9.15 5.21
CA THR A 130 -0.33 -9.16 5.54
C THR A 130 0.49 -9.96 4.54
N LEU A 131 0.03 -11.16 4.20
CA LEU A 131 0.68 -12.02 3.20
C LEU A 131 0.74 -11.32 1.83
N SER A 132 -0.36 -10.71 1.40
CA SER A 132 -0.44 -9.99 0.13
C SER A 132 0.47 -8.74 0.10
N ALA A 133 0.71 -8.12 1.25
CA ALA A 133 1.57 -6.95 1.38
C ALA A 133 3.07 -7.28 1.41
N LEU A 134 3.48 -8.54 1.59
CA LEU A 134 4.91 -8.91 1.65
C LEU A 134 5.69 -8.61 0.37
N GLN A 135 5.01 -8.42 -0.77
CA GLN A 135 5.65 -7.99 -2.01
C GLN A 135 6.02 -6.50 -2.04
N VAL A 136 5.53 -5.67 -1.09
CA VAL A 136 5.77 -4.23 -1.05
C VAL A 136 7.26 -3.85 -1.10
N PRO A 137 8.17 -4.46 -0.30
CA PRO A 137 9.59 -4.14 -0.37
C PRO A 137 10.21 -4.47 -1.74
N ILE A 138 9.84 -5.62 -2.31
CA ILE A 138 10.35 -6.06 -3.61
C ILE A 138 9.96 -5.05 -4.69
N ILE A 139 8.70 -4.62 -4.67
CA ILE A 139 8.15 -3.70 -5.67
C ILE A 139 8.72 -2.29 -5.45
N ALA A 140 8.85 -1.82 -4.20
CA ALA A 140 9.44 -0.53 -3.89
C ALA A 140 10.89 -0.42 -4.39
N PHE A 141 11.70 -1.47 -4.21
CA PHE A 141 13.07 -1.50 -4.72
C PHE A 141 13.15 -1.72 -6.23
N PHE A 142 12.13 -2.28 -6.87
CA PHE A 142 12.09 -2.42 -8.32
C PHE A 142 11.90 -1.08 -9.04
N PHE A 143 11.19 -0.13 -8.41
CA PHE A 143 10.90 1.19 -8.98
C PHE A 143 11.96 2.27 -8.66
N ASN A 144 12.88 2.03 -7.71
CA ASN A 144 13.96 2.96 -7.33
C ASN A 144 15.24 2.67 -8.12
#